data_AF-A0A7W4HY97-F1
#
_entry.id   AF-A0A7W4HY97-F1
#
_cell.length_a   1.000
_cell.length_b   1.000
_cell.length_c   1.000
_cell.angle_alpha   90.00
_cell.angle_beta   90.00
_cell.angle_gamma   90.00
#
_symmetry.space_group_name_H-M   'P 1'
#
loop_
_entity.id
_entity.type
_entity.pdbx_description
1 polymer ?
#
loop_
_entity_poly.entity_id
_entity_poly.type
_entity_poly.pdbx_seq_one_letter_code
_entity_poly.pdbx_strand_id
1 'polypeptide(L)'
;METKEFKIQVPEGYEIDIKHSTFENIIFRKVERKLPKKWEDLENVNGHYVDSWGDVRCYYGVNTPDHTNKNIFPTKEEAEACVALAQLCQLRDRYNDGWKPNWNSKAETKYVIEIFKNNIAKNLYGGKRRILAFKTEELRDKFLENFEDLIEIAKPLL
;
A
#
# COMPACT_ATOMS: atom_id res chain seq x y z
N MET A 1 39.25 -44.36 -1.69
CA MET A 1 38.84 -43.92 -3.04
C MET A 1 38.96 -42.42 -3.08
N GLU A 2 39.65 -41.87 -4.08
CA GLU A 2 39.63 -40.43 -4.34
C GLU A 2 38.29 -40.06 -4.97
N THR A 3 37.63 -39.06 -4.41
CA THR A 3 36.36 -38.53 -4.91
C THR A 3 36.66 -37.25 -5.68
N LYS A 4 36.17 -37.13 -6.92
CA LYS A 4 36.24 -35.91 -7.73
C LYS A 4 34.84 -35.35 -7.92
N GLU A 5 34.68 -34.04 -7.72
CA GLU A 5 33.38 -33.35 -7.76
C GLU A 5 33.30 -32.37 -8.95
N PHE A 6 32.10 -32.22 -9.51
CA PHE A 6 31.75 -31.22 -10.52
C PHE A 6 30.60 -30.35 -10.00
N LYS A 7 30.76 -29.02 -10.02
CA LYS A 7 29.77 -28.06 -9.48
C LYS A 7 29.15 -27.26 -10.63
N ILE A 8 27.82 -27.23 -10.68
CA ILE A 8 27.04 -26.48 -11.67
C ILE A 8 26.57 -25.17 -11.03
N GLN A 9 26.72 -24.04 -11.73
CA GLN A 9 26.11 -22.77 -11.35
C GLN A 9 24.76 -22.64 -12.04
N VAL A 10 23.70 -22.43 -11.26
CA VAL A 10 22.34 -22.24 -11.78
C VAL A 10 22.14 -20.74 -12.07
N PRO A 11 21.64 -20.36 -13.26
CA PRO A 11 21.32 -18.96 -13.56
C PRO A 11 20.29 -18.38 -12.58
N GLU A 12 20.40 -17.09 -12.28
CA GLU A 12 19.46 -16.39 -11.39
C GLU A 12 18.02 -16.47 -11.91
N GLY A 13 17.07 -16.84 -11.04
CA GLY A 13 15.67 -17.02 -11.41
C GLY A 13 15.38 -18.34 -12.12
N TYR A 14 16.32 -19.29 -12.14
CA TYR A 14 16.13 -20.63 -12.67
C TYR A 14 16.42 -21.70 -11.61
N GLU A 15 15.84 -22.88 -11.81
CA GLU A 15 16.14 -24.09 -11.05
C GLU A 15 16.37 -25.25 -12.02
N ILE A 16 17.10 -26.28 -11.58
CA ILE A 16 17.31 -27.47 -12.40
C ILE A 16 15.99 -28.23 -12.49
N ASP A 17 15.52 -28.46 -13.72
CA ASP A 17 14.38 -29.31 -13.97
C ASP A 17 14.80 -30.78 -13.89
N ILE A 18 14.75 -31.34 -12.67
CA ILE A 18 15.16 -32.72 -12.40
C ILE A 18 14.40 -33.73 -13.27
N LYS A 19 13.17 -33.42 -13.68
CA LYS A 19 12.35 -34.37 -14.47
C LYS A 19 12.78 -34.46 -15.93
N HIS A 20 13.25 -33.35 -16.50
CA HIS A 20 13.63 -33.28 -17.91
C HIS A 20 15.15 -33.25 -18.12
N SER A 21 15.94 -33.09 -17.05
CA SER A 21 17.40 -33.16 -17.10
C SER A 21 17.88 -34.61 -17.21
N THR A 22 18.99 -34.80 -17.91
CA THR A 22 19.76 -36.05 -17.95
C THR A 22 21.17 -35.80 -17.44
N PHE A 23 21.97 -36.86 -17.27
CA PHE A 23 23.38 -36.72 -16.88
C PHE A 23 24.20 -35.88 -17.88
N GLU A 24 23.83 -35.92 -19.16
CA GLU A 24 24.54 -35.26 -20.26
C GLU A 24 23.96 -33.86 -20.58
N ASN A 25 22.70 -33.61 -20.21
CA ASN A 25 22.01 -32.36 -20.52
C ASN A 25 21.17 -31.87 -19.32
N ILE A 26 21.64 -30.80 -18.69
CA ILE A 26 20.99 -30.19 -17.53
C ILE A 26 20.08 -29.06 -18.00
N ILE A 27 18.77 -29.24 -17.83
CA ILE A 27 17.76 -28.27 -18.25
C ILE A 27 17.43 -27.36 -17.08
N PHE A 28 17.57 -26.05 -17.30
CA PHE A 28 17.11 -25.04 -16.35
C PHE A 28 15.68 -24.64 -16.68
N ARG A 29 14.77 -24.75 -15.72
CA ARG A 29 13.42 -24.16 -15.84
C ARG A 29 13.37 -22.86 -15.06
N LYS A 30 12.62 -21.90 -15.59
CA LYS A 30 12.42 -20.62 -14.92
C LYS A 30 11.65 -20.87 -13.63
N VAL A 31 12.17 -20.37 -12.51
CA VAL A 31 11.45 -20.38 -11.23
C VAL A 31 10.25 -19.46 -11.43
N GLU A 32 9.04 -19.99 -11.24
CA GLU A 32 7.86 -19.14 -11.19
C GLU A 32 8.06 -18.11 -10.09
N ARG A 33 7.89 -16.82 -10.43
CA ARG A 33 8.01 -15.73 -9.46
C ARG A 33 6.99 -15.98 -8.35
N LYS A 34 7.44 -16.40 -7.18
CA LYS A 34 6.58 -16.65 -6.03
C LYS A 34 6.04 -15.30 -5.57
N LEU A 35 4.74 -15.08 -5.75
CA LEU A 35 4.07 -13.92 -5.16
C LEU A 35 4.00 -14.11 -3.64
N PRO A 36 4.31 -13.07 -2.84
CA PRO A 36 4.20 -13.16 -1.39
C PRO A 36 2.74 -13.45 -1.00
N LYS A 37 2.51 -14.39 -0.08
CA LYS A 37 1.18 -14.72 0.45
C LYS A 37 0.89 -14.00 1.76
N LYS A 38 1.94 -13.57 2.46
CA LYS A 38 1.90 -12.75 3.67
C LYS A 38 3.03 -11.72 3.63
N TRP A 39 2.95 -10.72 4.51
CA TRP A 39 3.95 -9.64 4.60
C TRP A 39 5.36 -10.19 4.81
N GLU A 40 5.49 -11.23 5.63
CA GLU A 40 6.76 -11.88 5.97
C GLU A 40 7.42 -12.61 4.79
N ASP A 41 6.72 -12.79 3.67
CA ASP A 41 7.27 -13.38 2.45
C ASP A 41 7.97 -12.33 1.56
N LEU A 42 7.90 -11.05 1.89
CA LEU A 42 8.71 -10.03 1.21
C LEU A 42 10.19 -10.29 1.55
N GLU A 43 11.09 -10.16 0.58
CA GLU A 43 12.52 -10.44 0.85
C GLU A 43 13.23 -9.23 1.46
N ASN A 44 12.84 -8.01 1.06
CA ASN A 44 13.45 -6.77 1.51
C ASN A 44 12.38 -5.68 1.65
N VAL A 45 12.45 -4.92 2.75
CA VAL A 45 11.59 -3.76 2.99
C VAL A 45 12.48 -2.52 3.14
N ASN A 46 12.45 -1.64 2.14
CA ASN A 46 13.17 -0.38 2.11
C ASN A 46 12.24 0.75 1.69
N GLY A 47 12.53 1.97 2.12
CA GLY A 47 11.73 3.13 1.73
C GLY A 47 11.70 4.21 2.80
N HIS A 48 10.52 4.68 3.14
CA HIS A 48 10.29 5.86 3.97
C HIS A 48 9.34 5.53 5.11
N TYR A 49 9.51 6.14 6.27
CA TYR A 49 8.55 6.04 7.37
C TYR A 49 8.31 7.40 7.99
N VAL A 50 7.21 7.49 8.73
CA VAL A 50 6.86 8.67 9.50
C VAL A 50 7.25 8.42 10.96
N ASP A 51 8.07 9.30 11.52
CA ASP A 51 8.43 9.23 12.94
C ASP A 51 7.32 9.81 13.86
N SER A 52 7.53 9.78 15.17
CA SER A 52 6.53 10.26 16.14
C SER A 52 6.17 11.74 16.02
N TRP A 53 6.99 12.53 15.33
CA TRP A 53 6.78 13.97 15.12
C TRP A 53 6.07 14.27 13.80
N GLY A 54 5.81 13.24 12.98
CA GLY A 54 5.24 13.42 11.65
C GLY A 54 6.29 13.65 10.56
N ASP A 55 7.58 13.57 10.88
CA ASP A 55 8.65 13.77 9.91
C ASP A 55 8.86 12.50 9.08
N VAL A 56 9.03 12.67 7.78
CA VAL A 56 9.38 11.57 6.89
C VAL A 56 10.88 11.32 6.94
N ARG A 57 11.25 10.07 7.26
CA ARG A 57 12.62 9.57 7.36
C ARG A 57 12.82 8.44 6.37
N CYS A 58 14.05 8.26 5.89
CA CYS A 58 14.41 7.12 5.07
C CYS A 58 14.82 5.93 5.93
N TYR A 59 14.50 4.73 5.45
CA TYR A 59 14.92 3.46 6.00
C TYR A 59 15.67 2.67 4.92
N TYR A 60 17.00 2.61 5.09
CA TYR A 60 17.90 1.83 4.24
C TYR A 60 18.64 0.83 5.14
N GLY A 61 17.94 -0.24 5.51
CA GLY A 61 18.53 -1.42 6.10
C GLY A 61 18.19 -2.59 5.20
N VAL A 62 19.19 -3.39 4.79
CA VAL A 62 18.93 -4.67 4.12
C VAL A 62 18.32 -5.61 5.16
N ASN A 63 17.06 -5.39 5.48
CA ASN A 63 16.33 -6.09 6.50
C ASN A 63 15.15 -6.78 5.85
N THR A 64 15.07 -8.09 6.09
CA THR A 64 13.88 -8.88 5.84
C THR A 64 12.71 -8.30 6.63
N PRO A 65 11.46 -8.52 6.20
CA PRO A 65 10.29 -8.15 6.98
C PRO A 65 10.39 -8.71 8.39
N ASP A 66 10.18 -7.84 9.37
CA ASP A 66 10.01 -8.22 10.75
C ASP A 66 8.84 -7.44 11.36
N HIS A 67 8.70 -7.47 12.68
CA HIS A 67 7.61 -6.78 13.36
C HIS A 67 7.81 -5.26 13.46
N THR A 68 9.00 -4.75 13.20
CA THR A 68 9.41 -3.36 13.41
C THR A 68 9.36 -2.50 12.15
N ASN A 69 9.35 -3.10 10.95
CA ASN A 69 9.39 -2.41 9.66
C ASN A 69 8.05 -2.41 8.90
N LYS A 70 6.92 -2.65 9.60
CA LYS A 70 5.57 -2.70 9.01
C LYS A 70 4.99 -1.35 8.60
N ASN A 71 5.66 -0.25 8.96
CA ASN A 71 5.28 1.13 8.66
C ASN A 71 6.20 1.79 7.62
N ILE A 72 6.98 1.00 6.88
CA ILE A 72 7.80 1.51 5.78
C ILE A 72 6.95 1.58 4.50
N PHE A 73 6.85 2.78 3.96
CA PHE A 73 6.25 3.10 2.67
C PHE A 73 7.28 2.98 1.55
N PRO A 74 6.90 2.42 0.38
CA PRO A 74 7.77 2.35 -0.79
C PRO A 74 8.33 3.72 -1.23
N THR A 75 7.51 4.78 -1.24
CA THR A 75 7.95 6.12 -1.66
C THR A 75 7.81 7.18 -0.57
N LYS A 76 8.52 8.30 -0.76
CA LYS A 76 8.43 9.45 0.16
C LYS A 76 7.04 10.07 0.10
N GLU A 77 6.48 10.16 -1.10
CA GLU A 77 5.15 10.71 -1.38
C GLU A 77 4.06 9.89 -0.68
N GLU A 78 4.16 8.56 -0.65
CA GLU A 78 3.23 7.71 0.11
C GLU A 78 3.35 7.93 1.62
N ALA A 79 4.56 8.14 2.15
CA ALA A 79 4.76 8.45 3.56
C ALA A 79 4.15 9.83 3.93
N GLU A 80 4.39 10.86 3.11
CA GLU A 80 3.79 12.19 3.27
C GLU A 80 2.25 12.13 3.16
N ALA A 81 1.74 11.38 2.19
CA ALA A 81 0.32 11.14 2.02
C ALA A 81 -0.31 10.46 3.24
N CYS A 82 0.41 9.55 3.91
CA CYS A 82 -0.08 8.89 5.12
C CYS A 82 -0.28 9.88 6.27
N VAL A 83 0.64 10.83 6.45
CA VAL A 83 0.51 11.90 7.46
C VAL A 83 -0.70 12.77 7.16
N ALA A 84 -0.84 13.21 5.90
CA ALA A 84 -1.97 14.01 5.47
C ALA A 84 -3.30 13.24 5.66
N LEU A 85 -3.34 11.96 5.33
CA LEU A 85 -4.52 11.10 5.51
C LEU A 85 -4.90 10.95 7.00
N ALA A 86 -3.91 10.83 7.89
CA ALA A 86 -4.15 10.78 9.33
C ALA A 86 -4.80 12.08 9.85
N GLN A 87 -4.31 13.24 9.39
CA GLN A 87 -4.90 14.55 9.69
C GLN A 87 -6.33 14.67 9.14
N LEU A 88 -6.54 14.31 7.88
CA LEU A 88 -7.86 14.33 7.24
C LEU A 88 -8.87 13.44 7.97
N CYS A 89 -8.47 12.27 8.48
CA CYS A 89 -9.33 11.40 9.28
C CYS A 89 -9.81 12.09 10.57
N GLN A 90 -8.90 12.75 11.30
CA GLN A 90 -9.24 13.49 12.52
C GLN A 90 -10.20 14.64 12.22
N LEU A 91 -9.91 15.42 11.18
CA LEU A 91 -10.75 16.56 10.75
C LEU A 91 -12.14 16.09 10.30
N ARG A 92 -12.21 15.03 9.49
CA ARG A 92 -13.45 14.43 9.00
C ARG A 92 -14.36 14.03 10.16
N ASP A 93 -13.79 13.37 11.18
CA ASP A 93 -14.57 12.90 12.33
C ASP A 93 -15.15 14.07 13.13
N ARG A 94 -14.47 15.22 13.18
CA ARG A 94 -15.03 16.46 13.76
C ARG A 94 -16.16 17.05 12.90
N TYR A 95 -16.00 17.07 11.59
CA TYR A 95 -17.05 17.56 10.67
C TYR A 95 -18.31 16.71 10.73
N ASN A 96 -18.17 15.40 10.93
CA ASN A 96 -19.30 14.48 11.01
C ASN A 96 -19.98 14.42 12.38
N ASP A 97 -19.42 15.06 13.41
CA ASP A 97 -19.98 15.10 14.76
C ASP A 97 -20.44 13.72 15.28
N GLY A 98 -19.53 12.74 15.18
CA GLY A 98 -19.78 11.36 15.62
C GLY A 98 -20.60 10.49 14.66
N TRP A 99 -21.14 11.04 13.57
CA TRP A 99 -21.74 10.22 12.52
C TRP A 99 -20.71 9.30 11.87
N LYS A 100 -21.08 8.03 11.68
CA LYS A 100 -20.28 7.03 10.98
C LYS A 100 -21.11 6.39 9.87
N PRO A 101 -20.59 6.31 8.63
CA PRO A 101 -21.31 5.73 7.51
C PRO A 101 -21.56 4.23 7.70
N ASN A 102 -22.81 3.78 7.50
CA ASN A 102 -23.12 2.36 7.39
C ASN A 102 -23.05 1.91 5.92
N TRP A 103 -21.88 1.42 5.51
CA TRP A 103 -21.65 0.95 4.13
C TRP A 103 -22.43 -0.31 3.74
N ASN A 104 -23.03 -1.03 4.69
CA ASN A 104 -23.91 -2.16 4.39
C ASN A 104 -25.32 -1.70 3.97
N SER A 105 -25.67 -0.43 4.21
CA SER A 105 -26.95 0.15 3.80
C SER A 105 -26.79 0.93 2.50
N LYS A 106 -27.43 0.44 1.43
CA LYS A 106 -27.53 1.18 0.15
C LYS A 106 -28.51 2.36 0.22
N ALA A 107 -29.41 2.38 1.21
CA ALA A 107 -30.41 3.41 1.38
C ALA A 107 -29.85 4.70 2.00
N GLU A 108 -28.79 4.58 2.79
CA GLU A 108 -28.12 5.74 3.37
C GLU A 108 -27.16 6.37 2.34
N THR A 109 -27.53 7.54 1.83
CA THR A 109 -26.66 8.36 0.99
C THR A 109 -25.50 8.91 1.81
N LYS A 110 -24.28 8.75 1.30
CA LYS A 110 -23.05 9.27 1.89
C LYS A 110 -22.37 10.16 0.88
N TYR A 111 -22.04 11.37 1.28
CA TYR A 111 -21.39 12.35 0.42
C TYR A 111 -19.89 12.16 0.55
N VAL A 112 -19.18 11.96 -0.56
CA VAL A 112 -17.78 11.54 -0.53
C VAL A 112 -16.88 12.43 -1.35
N ILE A 113 -15.62 12.52 -0.91
CA ILE A 113 -14.50 13.01 -1.71
C ILE A 113 -13.68 11.77 -2.13
N GLU A 114 -13.34 11.68 -3.41
CA GLU A 114 -12.51 10.61 -3.96
C GLU A 114 -11.58 11.13 -5.04
N ILE A 115 -10.54 10.36 -5.36
CA ILE A 115 -9.68 10.64 -6.51
C ILE A 115 -10.24 9.88 -7.72
N PHE A 116 -10.66 10.60 -8.75
CA PHE A 116 -11.15 10.03 -10.00
C PHE A 116 -10.35 10.57 -11.18
N LYS A 117 -9.73 9.67 -11.96
CA LYS A 117 -8.82 10.04 -13.07
C LYS A 117 -7.77 11.07 -12.64
N ASN A 118 -7.15 10.86 -11.48
CA ASN A 118 -6.14 11.76 -10.91
C ASN A 118 -6.64 13.18 -10.57
N ASN A 119 -7.95 13.38 -10.39
CA ASN A 119 -8.54 14.65 -9.96
C ASN A 119 -9.38 14.43 -8.70
N ILE A 120 -9.46 15.44 -7.83
CA ILE A 120 -10.39 15.44 -6.71
C ILE A 120 -11.81 15.53 -7.25
N ALA A 121 -12.65 14.58 -6.86
CA ALA A 121 -14.03 14.48 -7.29
C ALA A 121 -14.97 14.42 -6.08
N LYS A 122 -16.11 15.11 -6.23
CA LYS A 122 -17.25 15.03 -5.31
C LYS A 122 -18.22 13.99 -5.82
N ASN A 123 -18.66 13.08 -4.96
CA ASN A 123 -19.64 12.06 -5.33
C ASN A 123 -20.62 11.76 -4.19
N LEU A 124 -21.57 10.88 -4.46
CA LEU A 124 -22.46 10.31 -3.46
C LEU A 124 -22.66 8.82 -3.69
N TYR A 125 -22.64 8.04 -2.61
CA TYR A 125 -22.75 6.58 -2.68
C TYR A 125 -23.61 6.02 -1.55
N GLY A 126 -24.39 4.97 -1.87
CA GLY A 126 -25.03 4.13 -0.86
C GLY A 126 -24.08 3.07 -0.28
N GLY A 127 -23.39 2.33 -1.16
CA GLY A 127 -22.60 1.14 -0.78
C GLY A 127 -21.12 1.14 -1.22
N LYS A 128 -20.60 2.20 -1.83
CA LYS A 128 -19.17 2.28 -2.23
C LYS A 128 -18.37 3.03 -1.17
N ARG A 129 -17.58 2.30 -0.38
CA ARG A 129 -16.78 2.86 0.72
C ARG A 129 -15.74 3.87 0.23
N ARG A 130 -15.67 5.01 0.92
CA ARG A 130 -14.60 6.01 0.80
C ARG A 130 -14.14 6.44 2.18
N ILE A 131 -12.88 6.88 2.29
CA ILE A 131 -12.30 7.36 3.55
C ILE A 131 -12.92 8.71 3.93
N LEU A 132 -12.97 9.64 2.98
CA LEU A 132 -13.58 10.95 3.15
C LEU A 132 -15.06 10.86 2.82
N ALA A 133 -15.84 10.45 3.81
CA ALA A 133 -17.29 10.34 3.73
C ALA A 133 -17.96 11.23 4.77
N PHE A 134 -19.04 11.87 4.37
CA PHE A 134 -19.74 12.89 5.13
C PHE A 134 -21.24 12.61 5.16
N LYS A 135 -21.85 13.00 6.28
CA LYS A 135 -23.28 12.84 6.52
C LYS A 135 -24.13 13.66 5.54
N THR A 136 -23.65 14.85 5.17
CA THR A 136 -24.37 15.77 4.29
C THR A 136 -23.45 16.36 3.21
N GLU A 137 -24.06 16.91 2.16
CA GLU A 137 -23.36 17.55 1.06
C GLU A 137 -22.57 18.79 1.51
N GLU A 138 -23.17 19.59 2.37
CA GLU A 138 -22.61 20.84 2.86
C GLU A 138 -21.34 20.60 3.69
N LEU A 139 -21.33 19.53 4.49
CA LEU A 139 -20.15 19.12 5.24
C LEU A 139 -19.01 18.69 4.32
N ARG A 140 -19.31 17.91 3.27
CA ARG A 140 -18.33 17.49 2.26
C ARG A 140 -17.73 18.70 1.56
N ASP A 141 -18.57 19.62 1.10
CA ASP A 141 -18.15 20.76 0.29
C ASP A 141 -17.32 21.74 1.13
N LYS A 142 -17.76 22.03 2.35
CA LYS A 142 -16.98 22.84 3.29
C LYS A 142 -15.67 22.17 3.68
N PHE A 143 -15.65 20.85 3.84
CA PHE A 143 -14.41 20.13 4.13
C PHE A 143 -13.40 20.24 2.98
N LEU A 144 -13.87 20.06 1.74
CA LEU A 144 -13.03 20.22 0.55
C LEU A 144 -12.45 21.64 0.47
N GLU A 145 -13.29 22.66 0.62
CA GLU A 145 -12.87 24.07 0.58
C GLU A 145 -11.76 24.38 1.60
N ASN A 146 -11.85 23.83 2.81
CA ASN A 146 -10.87 24.14 3.87
C ASN A 146 -9.57 23.33 3.76
N PHE A 147 -9.58 22.18 3.09
CA PHE A 147 -8.49 21.20 3.16
C PHE A 147 -8.09 20.63 1.80
N GLU A 148 -8.37 21.33 0.70
CA GLU A 148 -8.02 20.91 -0.67
C GLU A 148 -6.52 20.58 -0.79
N ASP A 149 -5.65 21.46 -0.31
CA ASP A 149 -4.19 21.27 -0.35
C ASP A 149 -3.76 19.98 0.37
N LEU A 150 -4.40 19.69 1.52
CA LEU A 150 -4.11 18.51 2.30
C LEU A 150 -4.62 17.23 1.61
N ILE A 151 -5.73 17.32 0.89
CA ILE A 151 -6.28 16.24 0.07
C ILE A 151 -5.36 15.96 -1.13
N GLU A 152 -4.79 16.99 -1.77
CA GLU A 152 -3.80 16.81 -2.84
C GLU A 152 -2.54 16.10 -2.34
N ILE A 153 -2.05 16.39 -1.12
CA ILE A 153 -0.93 15.65 -0.51
C ILE A 153 -1.32 14.19 -0.24
N ALA A 154 -2.53 13.93 0.25
CA ALA A 154 -3.01 12.58 0.57
C ALA A 154 -3.40 11.74 -0.65
N LYS A 155 -3.48 12.34 -1.84
CA LYS A 155 -3.92 11.75 -3.11
C LYS A 155 -3.30 10.40 -3.48
N PRO A 156 -2.00 10.12 -3.22
CA PRO A 156 -1.44 8.78 -3.49
C PRO A 156 -2.12 7.63 -2.75
N LEU A 157 -2.81 7.91 -1.63
CA LEU A 157 -3.45 6.90 -0.77
C LEU A 157 -4.99 7.03 -0.70
N LEU A 158 -5.59 7.94 -1.47
CA LEU A 158 -7.05 8.22 -1.49
C LEU A 158 -7.75 7.61 -2.71
#